data_AF-A0A2G5B5P8-F1
#
_entry.id   AF-A0A2G5B5P8-F1
#
_cell.length_a   1.000
_cell.length_b   1.000
_cell.length_c   1.000
_cell.angle_alpha   90.00
_cell.angle_beta   90.00
_cell.angle_gamma   90.00
#
_symmetry.space_group_name_H-M   'P 1'
#
loop_
_entity.id
_entity.type
_entity.pdbx_description
1 polymer ?
#
loop_
_entity_poly.entity_id
_entity_poly.type
_entity_poly.pdbx_seq_one_letter_code
_entity_poly.pdbx_strand_id
1 'polypeptide(L)'
;VEIAFRDQYVGRSDMWRVWHSLAQWVVHNNKPTNTEGLVRASIRRIYKDGREVACGFIDSSTQPIFRSESGRFIIFIQMTEEMWAYQEDGHLCFEKAVNGFLAELFRRWNEKQLNHMVTIVMFSRWFYEERDNLLFQDLAYDDECGRYYRDYYKVIADMEVRADWTVFLPEILAEFNTYRRDIQELSTSAGHRLCGDVSKAHQGNILEAINLGLNSFSSNYVDRDLARTGLSMVLVTASFGVFDVQKSLLRMTTERMLHLGMRVDIVCLAPRPL
;
A
#
# COMPACT_ATOMS: atom_id res chain seq x y z
N VAL A 1 16.75 19.15 -5.42
CA VAL A 1 17.78 18.16 -4.99
C VAL A 1 17.10 17.07 -4.18
N GLU A 2 17.30 15.81 -4.51
CA GLU A 2 16.73 14.65 -3.81
C GLU A 2 17.69 14.18 -2.71
N ILE A 3 17.22 14.24 -1.47
CA ILE A 3 17.96 13.88 -0.25
C ILE A 3 17.28 12.66 0.36
N ALA A 4 18.04 11.59 0.57
CA ALA A 4 17.53 10.34 1.12
C ALA A 4 18.03 10.09 2.55
N PHE A 5 17.14 9.54 3.38
CA PHE A 5 17.44 9.06 4.73
C PHE A 5 17.27 7.55 4.80
N ARG A 6 18.08 6.89 5.63
CA ARG A 6 18.06 5.45 5.80
C ARG A 6 18.25 5.08 7.26
N ASP A 7 17.47 4.09 7.71
CA ASP A 7 17.54 3.46 9.03
C ASP A 7 17.52 4.48 10.20
N GLN A 8 16.76 5.56 10.06
CA GLN A 8 16.55 6.57 11.08
C GLN A 8 15.20 7.29 10.91
N TYR A 9 14.65 7.74 12.03
CA TYR A 9 13.53 8.68 12.09
C TYR A 9 14.04 10.12 11.92
N VAL A 10 13.42 10.89 11.03
CA VAL A 10 13.75 12.30 10.80
C VAL A 10 12.48 13.14 10.86
N GLY A 11 12.45 14.11 11.79
CA GLY A 11 11.36 15.07 11.88
C GLY A 11 11.45 16.15 10.78
N ARG A 12 10.33 16.81 10.48
CA ARG A 12 10.32 17.94 9.51
C ARG A 12 11.23 19.10 9.94
N SER A 13 11.37 19.33 11.24
CA SER A 13 12.32 20.29 11.81
C SER A 13 13.76 19.94 11.45
N ASP A 14 14.11 18.65 11.52
CA ASP A 14 15.46 18.20 11.23
C ASP A 14 15.74 18.19 9.73
N MET A 15 14.74 17.84 8.91
CA MET A 15 14.79 18.02 7.45
C MET A 15 15.08 19.49 7.09
N TRP A 16 14.43 20.44 7.75
CA TRP A 16 14.67 21.86 7.54
C TRP A 16 16.09 22.27 7.93
N ARG A 17 16.62 21.75 9.06
CA ARG A 17 18.02 21.98 9.47
C ARG A 17 19.03 21.39 8.49
N VAL A 18 18.80 20.16 8.01
CA VAL A 18 19.61 19.51 6.98
C VAL A 18 19.60 20.32 5.69
N TRP A 19 18.44 20.87 5.29
CA TRP A 19 18.37 21.73 4.12
C TRP A 19 19.16 23.03 4.31
N HIS A 20 19.00 23.67 5.47
CA HIS A 20 19.68 24.91 5.78
C HIS A 20 21.21 24.74 5.87
N SER A 21 21.70 23.59 6.34
CA SER A 21 23.14 23.29 6.38
C SER A 21 23.74 23.09 4.99
N LEU A 22 22.92 22.71 4.01
CA LEU A 22 23.32 22.52 2.61
C LEU A 22 23.18 23.79 1.74
N ALA A 23 22.59 24.85 2.27
CA ALA A 23 22.42 26.11 1.54
C ALA A 23 23.78 26.74 1.22
N GLN A 24 23.95 27.27 0.00
CA GLN A 24 25.19 27.88 -0.49
C GLN A 24 26.40 26.91 -0.59
N TRP A 25 26.13 25.60 -0.70
CA TRP A 25 27.17 24.59 -0.92
C TRP A 25 27.06 23.94 -2.29
N VAL A 26 28.21 23.47 -2.79
CA VAL A 26 28.27 22.56 -3.94
C VAL A 26 27.98 21.13 -3.47
N VAL A 27 27.10 20.46 -4.21
CA VAL A 27 26.68 19.09 -3.97
C VAL A 27 26.89 18.23 -5.21
N HIS A 28 27.11 16.93 -4.98
CA HIS A 28 27.21 15.93 -6.03
C HIS A 28 26.44 14.67 -5.63
N ASN A 29 26.18 13.81 -6.61
CA ASN A 29 25.51 12.54 -6.36
C ASN A 29 26.29 11.67 -5.37
N ASN A 30 25.56 11.00 -4.48
CA ASN A 30 26.04 10.19 -3.37
C ASN A 30 26.91 10.93 -2.34
N LYS A 31 26.88 12.27 -2.30
CA LYS A 31 27.52 13.03 -1.21
C LYS A 31 26.83 12.67 0.11
N PRO A 32 27.55 12.09 1.10
CA PRO A 32 27.01 11.94 2.44
C PRO A 32 26.91 13.31 3.10
N THR A 33 25.82 13.54 3.82
CA THR A 33 25.56 14.78 4.55
C THR A 33 25.25 14.40 5.99
N ASN A 34 26.03 14.93 6.92
CA ASN A 34 25.79 14.72 8.34
C ASN A 34 25.57 16.09 8.98
N THR A 35 24.35 16.33 9.47
CA THR A 35 24.05 17.57 10.18
C THR A 35 24.25 17.33 11.67
N GLU A 36 25.33 17.89 12.21
CA GLU A 36 25.66 17.94 13.65
C GLU A 36 25.69 16.57 14.35
N GLY A 37 25.97 15.49 13.61
CA GLY A 37 25.99 14.12 14.16
C GLY A 37 24.61 13.52 14.43
N LEU A 38 23.54 14.28 14.20
CA LEU A 38 22.16 13.89 14.54
C LEU A 38 21.43 13.23 13.36
N VAL A 39 21.63 13.73 12.14
CA VAL A 39 20.92 13.24 10.95
C VAL A 39 21.90 12.89 9.85
N ARG A 40 21.91 11.61 9.47
CA ARG A 40 22.70 11.09 8.35
C ARG A 40 21.86 11.02 7.10
N ALA A 41 22.18 11.81 6.09
CA ALA A 41 21.48 11.76 4.81
C ALA A 41 22.46 11.62 3.65
N SER A 42 21.95 11.31 2.47
CA SER A 42 22.75 11.27 1.26
C SER A 42 22.00 11.93 0.10
N ILE A 43 22.74 12.63 -0.75
CA ILE A 43 22.17 13.24 -1.94
C ILE A 43 22.09 12.16 -3.01
N ARG A 44 20.89 11.77 -3.42
CA ARG A 44 20.70 10.69 -4.39
C ARG A 44 20.68 11.21 -5.81
N ARG A 45 19.89 12.25 -6.06
CA ARG A 45 19.67 12.79 -7.40
C ARG A 45 19.62 14.31 -7.37
N ILE A 46 20.15 14.92 -8.40
CA ILE A 46 20.09 16.37 -8.60
C ILE A 46 19.42 16.58 -9.97
N TYR A 47 18.40 17.42 -10.00
CA TYR A 47 17.69 17.76 -11.23
C TYR A 47 17.87 19.25 -11.52
N LYS A 48 18.15 19.58 -12.78
CA LYS A 48 18.16 20.93 -13.31
C LYS A 48 17.45 20.93 -14.66
N ASP A 49 16.46 21.81 -14.82
CA ASP A 49 15.67 21.94 -16.07
C ASP A 49 15.10 20.59 -16.58
N GLY A 50 14.62 19.76 -15.64
CA GLY A 50 14.05 18.44 -15.93
C GLY A 50 15.06 17.33 -16.23
N ARG A 51 16.37 17.62 -16.24
CA ARG A 51 17.44 16.64 -16.48
C ARG A 51 18.19 16.32 -15.21
N GLU A 52 18.58 15.06 -15.05
CA GLU A 52 19.46 14.63 -13.97
C GLU A 52 20.89 15.12 -14.25
N VAL A 53 21.53 15.69 -13.24
CA VAL A 53 22.91 16.19 -13.28
C VAL A 53 23.73 15.56 -12.18
N ALA A 54 25.04 15.40 -12.40
CA ALA A 54 25.93 14.75 -11.43
C ALA A 54 26.31 15.64 -10.23
N CYS A 55 26.33 16.96 -10.44
CA CYS A 55 26.68 17.95 -9.43
C CYS A 55 25.95 19.29 -9.69
N GLY A 56 25.90 20.13 -8.66
CA GLY A 56 25.29 21.45 -8.74
C GLY A 56 25.57 22.30 -7.50
N PHE A 57 25.34 23.61 -7.62
CA PHE A 57 25.39 24.54 -6.50
C PHE A 57 23.97 24.80 -5.97
N ILE A 58 23.78 24.75 -4.66
CA ILE A 58 22.49 25.02 -4.02
C ILE A 58 22.36 26.52 -3.77
N ASP A 59 21.46 27.16 -4.52
CA ASP A 59 21.07 28.55 -4.33
C ASP A 59 19.70 28.67 -3.63
N SER A 60 19.20 29.90 -3.47
CA SER A 60 17.88 30.18 -2.89
C SER A 60 16.70 29.76 -3.76
N SER A 61 16.92 29.46 -5.03
CA SER A 61 15.88 28.99 -5.97
C SER A 61 15.73 27.47 -5.96
N THR A 62 16.71 26.75 -5.43
CA THR A 62 16.74 25.30 -5.39
C THR A 62 15.74 24.76 -4.36
N GLN A 63 14.99 23.72 -4.73
CA GLN A 63 14.03 23.07 -3.83
C GLN A 63 14.52 21.67 -3.38
N PRO A 64 14.40 21.34 -2.08
CA PRO A 64 14.68 19.99 -1.59
C PRO A 64 13.51 19.04 -1.83
N ILE A 65 13.85 17.77 -2.11
CA ILE A 65 12.91 16.64 -2.12
C ILE A 65 13.47 15.62 -1.15
N PHE A 66 12.75 15.39 -0.05
CA PHE A 66 13.15 14.41 0.95
C PHE A 66 12.51 13.05 0.66
N ARG A 67 13.32 11.99 0.69
CA ARG A 67 12.89 10.60 0.51
C ARG A 67 13.39 9.75 1.66
N SER A 68 12.60 8.75 2.04
CA SER A 68 13.02 7.74 3.00
C SER A 68 13.27 6.43 2.28
N GLU A 69 14.41 5.81 2.56
CA GLU A 69 14.79 4.46 2.12
C GLU A 69 14.39 3.41 3.14
N SER A 70 13.86 3.83 4.30
CA SER A 70 13.32 2.98 5.37
C SER A 70 11.94 3.48 5.80
N GLY A 71 10.97 3.42 4.88
CA GLY A 71 9.56 3.71 5.16
C GLY A 71 8.75 2.53 5.70
N ARG A 72 7.58 2.85 6.26
CA ARG A 72 6.52 1.87 6.60
C ARG A 72 5.51 1.79 5.46
N PHE A 73 5.32 0.60 4.91
CA PHE A 73 4.43 0.30 3.79
C PHE A 73 3.27 -0.58 4.26
N ILE A 74 2.07 -0.25 3.82
CA ILE A 74 0.93 -1.18 3.84
C ILE A 74 0.58 -1.49 2.40
N ILE A 75 0.60 -2.77 2.03
CA ILE A 75 0.19 -3.27 0.72
C ILE A 75 -1.15 -3.97 0.90
N PHE A 76 -2.20 -3.35 0.37
CA PHE A 76 -3.53 -3.93 0.29
C PHE A 76 -3.69 -4.65 -1.05
N ILE A 77 -4.17 -5.90 -1.02
CA ILE A 77 -4.50 -6.67 -2.22
C ILE A 77 -6.00 -6.94 -2.20
N GLN A 78 -6.71 -6.31 -3.14
CA GLN A 78 -8.16 -6.44 -3.26
C GLN A 78 -8.52 -7.76 -3.93
N MET A 79 -9.18 -8.63 -3.19
CA MET A 79 -9.64 -9.94 -3.62
C MET A 79 -11.07 -9.79 -4.17
N THR A 80 -11.21 -9.90 -5.49
CA THR A 80 -12.44 -9.64 -6.27
C THR A 80 -12.70 -10.78 -7.23
N GLU A 81 -13.91 -10.91 -7.76
CA GLU A 81 -14.25 -11.94 -8.76
C GLU A 81 -13.20 -12.02 -9.89
N GLU A 82 -12.78 -10.85 -10.39
CA GLU A 82 -11.83 -10.70 -11.49
C GLU A 82 -10.41 -11.22 -11.16
N MET A 83 -10.03 -11.31 -9.88
CA MET A 83 -8.74 -11.88 -9.47
C MET A 83 -8.61 -13.38 -9.81
N TRP A 84 -9.73 -14.11 -9.81
CA TRP A 84 -9.81 -15.52 -10.22
C TRP A 84 -10.15 -15.71 -11.70
N ALA A 85 -10.33 -14.63 -12.45
CA ALA A 85 -10.58 -14.71 -13.89
C ALA A 85 -9.27 -14.80 -14.69
N TYR A 86 -9.29 -15.59 -15.76
CA TYR A 86 -8.24 -15.59 -16.77
C TYR A 86 -8.32 -14.31 -17.61
N GLN A 87 -7.15 -13.72 -17.85
CA GLN A 87 -7.00 -12.56 -18.73
C GLN A 87 -6.63 -13.02 -20.16
N GLU A 88 -6.52 -12.08 -21.10
CA GLU A 88 -6.26 -12.35 -22.52
C GLU A 88 -4.95 -13.12 -22.80
N ASP A 89 -3.97 -13.02 -21.91
CA ASP A 89 -2.68 -13.72 -21.99
C ASP A 89 -2.70 -15.13 -21.36
N GLY A 90 -3.86 -15.58 -20.88
CA GLY A 90 -4.03 -16.92 -20.29
C GLY A 90 -3.54 -17.05 -18.85
N HIS A 91 -3.11 -15.96 -18.21
CA HIS A 91 -2.77 -15.93 -16.79
C HIS A 91 -3.94 -15.48 -15.94
N LEU A 92 -4.02 -15.97 -14.69
CA LEU A 92 -4.94 -15.42 -13.71
C LEU A 92 -4.55 -13.97 -13.39
N CYS A 93 -5.54 -13.09 -13.19
CA CYS A 93 -5.26 -11.70 -12.85
C CYS A 93 -4.43 -11.59 -11.55
N PHE A 94 -4.68 -12.46 -10.57
CA PHE A 94 -3.90 -12.51 -9.34
C PHE A 94 -2.42 -12.88 -9.58
N GLU A 95 -2.15 -13.83 -10.48
CA GLU A 95 -0.77 -14.20 -10.83
C GLU A 95 -0.01 -13.02 -11.43
N LYS A 96 -0.67 -12.16 -12.24
CA LYS A 96 -0.05 -10.92 -12.73
C LYS A 96 0.24 -9.93 -11.61
N ALA A 97 -0.65 -9.83 -10.63
CA ALA A 97 -0.45 -8.97 -9.47
C ALA A 97 0.82 -9.37 -8.72
N VAL A 98 1.00 -10.66 -8.47
CA VAL A 98 2.11 -11.19 -7.67
C VAL A 98 3.39 -11.30 -8.52
N ASN A 99 3.36 -12.05 -9.61
CA ASN A 99 4.54 -12.34 -10.44
C ASN A 99 4.94 -11.17 -11.36
N GLY A 100 4.02 -10.25 -11.64
CA GLY A 100 4.31 -9.03 -12.40
C GLY A 100 4.64 -7.87 -11.46
N PHE A 101 3.61 -7.30 -10.82
CA PHE A 101 3.77 -6.06 -10.06
C PHE A 101 4.59 -6.23 -8.78
N LEU A 102 4.21 -7.15 -7.88
CA LEU A 102 4.91 -7.31 -6.60
C LEU A 102 6.34 -7.81 -6.80
N ALA A 103 6.56 -8.76 -7.71
CA ALA A 103 7.90 -9.24 -8.05
C ALA A 103 8.80 -8.10 -8.53
N GLU A 104 8.34 -7.27 -9.47
CA GLU A 104 9.12 -6.13 -9.96
C GLU A 104 9.35 -5.06 -8.88
N LEU A 105 8.34 -4.80 -8.03
CA LEU A 105 8.46 -3.88 -6.90
C LEU A 105 9.56 -4.33 -5.93
N PHE A 106 9.51 -5.59 -5.50
CA PHE A 106 10.47 -6.16 -4.55
C PHE A 106 11.86 -6.29 -5.15
N ARG A 107 11.97 -6.64 -6.44
CA ARG A 107 13.24 -6.65 -7.17
C ARG A 107 13.90 -5.26 -7.15
N ARG A 108 13.14 -4.19 -7.43
CA ARG A 108 13.65 -2.82 -7.38
C ARG A 108 14.03 -2.36 -5.97
N TRP A 109 13.31 -2.82 -4.95
CA TRP A 109 13.66 -2.54 -3.56
C TRP A 109 15.00 -3.19 -3.19
N ASN A 110 15.22 -4.43 -3.63
CA ASN A 110 16.48 -5.14 -3.42
C ASN A 110 17.65 -4.50 -4.19
N GLU A 111 17.46 -4.14 -5.47
CA GLU A 111 18.48 -3.42 -6.26
C GLU A 111 18.93 -2.11 -5.61
N LYS A 112 17.98 -1.40 -4.99
CA LYS A 112 18.24 -0.14 -4.28
C LYS A 112 18.63 -0.33 -2.81
N GLN A 113 18.67 -1.58 -2.33
CA GLN A 113 19.01 -1.94 -0.94
C GLN A 113 18.16 -1.18 0.08
N LEU A 114 16.85 -1.09 -0.18
CA LEU A 114 15.88 -0.42 0.68
C LEU A 114 15.46 -1.32 1.84
N ASN A 115 15.16 -0.72 2.99
CA ASN A 115 14.85 -1.45 4.23
C ASN A 115 13.46 -1.06 4.75
N HIS A 116 12.42 -1.49 4.02
CA HIS A 116 11.04 -1.13 4.33
C HIS A 116 10.40 -2.08 5.34
N MET A 117 9.58 -1.51 6.23
CA MET A 117 8.63 -2.28 7.02
C MET A 117 7.39 -2.53 6.17
N VAL A 118 6.91 -3.76 6.06
CA VAL A 118 5.76 -4.04 5.21
C VAL A 118 4.72 -4.84 5.99
N THR A 119 3.48 -4.38 5.89
CA THR A 119 2.28 -5.14 6.24
C THR A 119 1.55 -5.46 4.93
N ILE A 120 1.20 -6.72 4.70
CA ILE A 120 0.45 -7.15 3.50
C ILE A 120 -0.91 -7.68 3.96
N VAL A 121 -1.98 -7.11 3.41
CA VAL A 121 -3.35 -7.46 3.77
C VAL A 121 -4.16 -7.77 2.52
N MET A 122 -4.73 -8.97 2.45
CA MET A 122 -5.78 -9.30 1.49
C MET A 122 -7.12 -8.85 2.05
N PHE A 123 -7.93 -8.19 1.22
CA PHE A 123 -9.26 -7.75 1.63
C PHE A 123 -10.29 -8.02 0.54
N SER A 124 -11.50 -8.40 0.93
CA SER A 124 -12.62 -8.64 0.02
C SER A 124 -13.94 -8.24 0.66
N ARG A 125 -14.93 -7.95 -0.18
CA ARG A 125 -16.34 -7.93 0.18
C ARG A 125 -17.02 -9.16 -0.40
N TRP A 126 -17.84 -9.83 0.39
CA TRP A 126 -18.64 -10.99 0.00
C TRP A 126 -20.11 -10.69 0.18
N PHE A 127 -20.92 -11.05 -0.79
CA PHE A 127 -22.37 -10.91 -0.78
C PHE A 127 -23.03 -12.24 -0.42
N TYR A 128 -24.08 -12.16 0.38
CA TYR A 128 -24.84 -13.29 0.88
C TYR A 128 -26.32 -13.10 0.59
N GLU A 129 -27.02 -14.22 0.42
CA GLU A 129 -28.47 -14.21 0.28
C GLU A 129 -29.16 -14.08 1.65
N GLU A 130 -30.41 -13.64 1.65
CA GLU A 130 -31.21 -13.47 2.87
C GLU A 130 -31.33 -14.76 3.69
N ARG A 131 -31.41 -15.93 3.03
CA ARG A 131 -31.41 -17.24 3.68
C ARG A 131 -30.13 -17.53 4.48
N ASP A 132 -29.01 -16.94 4.06
CA ASP A 132 -27.72 -17.12 4.72
C ASP A 132 -27.55 -16.14 5.88
N ASN A 133 -28.32 -15.05 5.93
CA ASN A 133 -28.32 -14.12 7.06
C ASN A 133 -28.64 -14.81 8.39
N LEU A 134 -29.45 -15.87 8.38
CA LEU A 134 -29.72 -16.66 9.59
C LEU A 134 -28.49 -17.39 10.14
N LEU A 135 -27.45 -17.59 9.32
CA LEU A 135 -26.21 -18.29 9.69
C LEU A 135 -25.14 -17.32 10.22
N PHE A 136 -25.31 -16.01 10.01
CA PHE A 136 -24.32 -14.99 10.33
C PHE A 136 -24.95 -13.91 11.21
N GLN A 137 -24.35 -13.62 12.37
CA GLN A 137 -24.92 -12.61 13.29
C GLN A 137 -24.69 -11.16 12.83
N ASP A 138 -23.70 -10.91 11.97
CA ASP A 138 -23.17 -9.57 11.68
C ASP A 138 -23.08 -9.25 10.17
N LEU A 139 -24.08 -9.59 9.37
CA LEU A 139 -24.13 -9.13 7.97
C LEU A 139 -24.65 -7.70 7.88
N ALA A 140 -23.93 -6.85 7.15
CA ALA A 140 -24.41 -5.53 6.78
C ALA A 140 -25.36 -5.66 5.58
N TYR A 141 -26.33 -4.75 5.46
CA TYR A 141 -27.22 -4.70 4.30
C TYR A 141 -26.81 -3.54 3.39
N ASP A 142 -26.64 -3.82 2.11
CA ASP A 142 -26.40 -2.81 1.08
C ASP A 142 -27.75 -2.47 0.40
N ASP A 143 -28.27 -1.28 0.70
CA ASP A 143 -29.51 -0.77 0.14
C ASP A 143 -29.46 -0.59 -1.39
N GLU A 144 -28.28 -0.35 -1.97
CA GLU A 144 -28.10 -0.12 -3.41
C GLU A 144 -28.09 -1.46 -4.18
N CYS A 145 -27.39 -2.46 -3.63
CA CYS A 145 -27.32 -3.79 -4.23
C CYS A 145 -28.48 -4.71 -3.83
N GLY A 146 -29.23 -4.35 -2.78
CA GLY A 146 -30.32 -5.15 -2.22
C GLY A 146 -29.86 -6.49 -1.63
N ARG A 147 -28.60 -6.58 -1.18
CA ARG A 147 -27.98 -7.83 -0.70
C ARG A 147 -27.28 -7.62 0.63
N TYR A 148 -27.20 -8.69 1.41
CA TYR A 148 -26.36 -8.71 2.60
C TYR A 148 -24.90 -8.86 2.18
N TYR A 149 -23.98 -8.22 2.92
CA TYR A 149 -22.56 -8.32 2.67
C TYR A 149 -21.75 -8.39 3.96
N ARG A 150 -20.52 -8.90 3.83
CA ARG A 150 -19.50 -8.88 4.87
C ARG A 150 -18.12 -8.64 4.27
N ASP A 151 -17.36 -7.80 4.95
CA ASP A 151 -15.99 -7.47 4.58
C ASP A 151 -15.02 -8.37 5.35
N TYR A 152 -14.07 -8.97 4.63
CA TYR A 152 -13.05 -9.85 5.17
C TYR A 152 -11.66 -9.25 4.96
N TYR A 153 -10.84 -9.30 6.00
CA TYR A 153 -9.45 -8.85 5.98
C TYR A 153 -8.56 -9.97 6.51
N LYS A 154 -7.59 -10.40 5.71
CA LYS A 154 -6.60 -11.42 6.08
C LYS A 154 -5.21 -10.79 6.02
N VAL A 155 -4.55 -10.73 7.17
CA VAL A 155 -3.18 -10.23 7.27
C VAL A 155 -2.23 -11.38 6.94
N ILE A 156 -1.38 -11.19 5.95
CA ILE A 156 -0.42 -12.19 5.48
C ILE A 156 0.96 -11.95 6.10
N ALA A 157 1.36 -10.69 6.17
CA ALA A 157 2.55 -10.23 6.88
C ALA A 157 2.20 -9.01 7.71
N ASP A 158 2.72 -8.93 8.92
CA ASP A 158 2.49 -7.78 9.81
C ASP A 158 3.80 -7.18 10.32
N MET A 159 4.05 -5.93 9.94
CA MET A 159 5.17 -5.13 10.45
C MET A 159 6.54 -5.81 10.28
N GLU A 160 6.67 -6.65 9.25
CA GLU A 160 7.87 -7.43 9.01
C GLU A 160 8.93 -6.64 8.25
N VAL A 161 10.17 -7.09 8.40
CA VAL A 161 11.34 -6.57 7.69
C VAL A 161 12.08 -7.72 7.09
N ARG A 162 12.23 -7.70 5.78
CA ARG A 162 12.97 -8.72 5.03
C ARG A 162 13.96 -8.02 4.12
N ALA A 163 15.17 -8.58 4.02
CA ALA A 163 16.19 -8.09 3.09
C ALA A 163 15.75 -8.33 1.64
N ASP A 164 15.09 -9.46 1.38
CA ASP A 164 14.52 -9.80 0.09
C ASP A 164 13.06 -10.24 0.25
N TRP A 165 12.16 -9.41 -0.26
CA TRP A 165 10.72 -9.67 -0.26
C TRP A 165 10.29 -10.62 -1.39
N THR A 166 11.14 -10.89 -2.39
CA THR A 166 10.79 -11.82 -3.48
C THR A 166 10.60 -13.25 -2.98
N VAL A 167 11.28 -13.63 -1.90
CA VAL A 167 11.13 -14.93 -1.22
C VAL A 167 9.74 -15.12 -0.62
N PHE A 168 8.99 -14.03 -0.37
CA PHE A 168 7.64 -14.08 0.20
C PHE A 168 6.54 -14.30 -0.85
N LEU A 169 6.85 -14.14 -2.14
CA LEU A 169 5.85 -14.27 -3.21
C LEU A 169 5.16 -15.65 -3.24
N PRO A 170 5.85 -16.79 -3.01
CA PRO A 170 5.20 -18.10 -2.94
C PRO A 170 4.21 -18.22 -1.77
N GLU A 171 4.48 -17.57 -0.62
CA GLU A 171 3.57 -17.55 0.53
C GLU A 171 2.27 -16.79 0.18
N ILE A 172 2.38 -15.65 -0.52
CA ILE A 172 1.22 -14.89 -1.01
C ILE A 172 0.38 -15.73 -2.01
N LEU A 173 1.03 -16.50 -2.91
CA LEU A 173 0.34 -17.40 -3.84
C LEU A 173 -0.34 -18.57 -3.13
N ALA A 174 0.30 -19.13 -2.10
CA ALA A 174 -0.30 -20.20 -1.30
C ALA A 174 -1.56 -19.72 -0.58
N GLU A 175 -1.52 -18.53 0.01
CA GLU A 175 -2.67 -17.92 0.68
C GLU A 175 -3.83 -17.63 -0.28
N PHE A 176 -3.55 -17.27 -1.53
CA PHE A 176 -4.60 -17.08 -2.54
C PHE A 176 -5.42 -18.36 -2.81
N ASN A 177 -4.74 -19.52 -2.82
CA ASN A 177 -5.39 -20.80 -3.08
C ASN A 177 -6.31 -21.25 -1.94
N THR A 178 -6.01 -20.85 -0.70
CA THR A 178 -6.83 -21.15 0.48
C THR A 178 -7.90 -20.09 0.73
N TYR A 179 -7.64 -18.82 0.39
CA TYR A 179 -8.51 -17.68 0.70
C TYR A 179 -9.98 -17.87 0.34
N ARG A 180 -10.27 -18.30 -0.89
CA ARG A 180 -11.65 -18.49 -1.36
C ARG A 180 -12.36 -19.59 -0.56
N ARG A 181 -11.64 -20.66 -0.26
CA ARG A 181 -12.15 -21.82 0.46
C ARG A 181 -12.46 -21.46 1.91
N ASP A 182 -11.52 -20.78 2.58
CA ASP A 182 -11.64 -20.36 3.97
C ASP A 182 -12.88 -19.50 4.23
N ILE A 183 -13.33 -18.72 3.24
CA ILE A 183 -14.49 -17.84 3.37
C ILE A 183 -15.80 -18.54 2.98
N GLN A 184 -15.81 -19.36 1.93
CA GLN A 184 -17.03 -19.99 1.44
C GLN A 184 -17.45 -21.22 2.24
N GLU A 185 -16.51 -21.97 2.81
CA GLU A 185 -16.80 -23.21 3.52
C GLU A 185 -17.39 -22.94 4.91
N LEU A 186 -18.70 -23.09 5.06
CA LEU A 186 -19.31 -23.21 6.38
C LEU A 186 -19.57 -24.66 6.75
N SER A 187 -19.03 -25.02 7.91
CA SER A 187 -19.36 -26.27 8.58
C SER A 187 -20.69 -26.10 9.31
N THR A 188 -21.73 -26.74 8.80
CA THR A 188 -23.05 -26.82 9.46
C THR A 188 -23.28 -28.22 10.01
N SER A 189 -24.25 -28.37 10.92
CA SER A 189 -24.65 -29.67 11.48
C SER A 189 -25.14 -30.69 10.43
N ALA A 190 -25.48 -30.23 9.22
CA ALA A 190 -25.91 -31.06 8.08
C ALA A 190 -24.80 -31.31 7.03
N GLY A 191 -23.58 -30.82 7.25
CA GLY A 191 -22.44 -30.95 6.34
C GLY A 191 -21.80 -29.61 5.95
N HIS A 192 -20.94 -29.64 4.94
CA HIS A 192 -20.29 -28.45 4.37
C HIS A 192 -21.21 -27.78 3.34
N ARG A 193 -21.50 -26.49 3.53
CA ARG A 193 -22.24 -25.68 2.57
C ARG A 193 -21.36 -24.53 2.10
N LEU A 194 -21.24 -24.39 0.78
CA LEU A 194 -20.64 -23.21 0.17
C LEU A 194 -21.69 -22.10 0.14
N CYS A 195 -21.36 -20.94 0.70
CA CYS A 195 -22.19 -19.75 0.56
C CYS A 195 -21.34 -18.51 0.37
N GLY A 196 -21.98 -17.46 -0.14
CA GLY A 196 -21.35 -16.20 -0.43
C GLY A 196 -20.72 -16.15 -1.81
N ASP A 197 -20.92 -15.02 -2.48
CA ASP A 197 -20.29 -14.66 -3.74
C ASP A 197 -19.33 -13.49 -3.50
N VAL A 198 -18.13 -13.57 -4.05
CA VAL A 198 -17.16 -12.47 -3.97
C VAL A 198 -17.66 -11.27 -4.79
N SER A 199 -17.46 -10.07 -4.26
CA SER A 199 -17.77 -8.83 -4.96
C SER A 199 -16.92 -8.64 -6.22
N LYS A 200 -17.48 -7.91 -7.18
CA LYS A 200 -16.75 -7.39 -8.33
C LYS A 200 -15.87 -6.21 -7.93
N ALA A 201 -14.87 -5.91 -8.75
CA ALA A 201 -13.88 -4.90 -8.41
C ALA A 201 -14.45 -3.48 -8.16
N HIS A 202 -15.53 -3.11 -8.83
CA HIS A 202 -16.19 -1.80 -8.67
C HIS A 202 -17.00 -1.66 -7.37
N GLN A 203 -17.53 -2.77 -6.82
CA GLN A 203 -18.31 -2.82 -5.57
C GLN A 203 -17.47 -3.12 -4.33
N GLY A 204 -16.15 -3.03 -4.45
CA GLY A 204 -15.23 -3.37 -3.37
C GLY A 204 -15.17 -2.36 -2.23
N ASN A 205 -14.79 -2.85 -1.05
CA ASN A 205 -14.61 -2.10 0.19
C ASN A 205 -13.26 -1.33 0.25
N ILE A 206 -12.93 -0.61 -0.83
CA ILE A 206 -11.64 0.06 -1.00
C ILE A 206 -11.44 1.20 0.01
N LEU A 207 -12.47 2.01 0.28
CA LEU A 207 -12.37 3.15 1.18
C LEU A 207 -12.29 2.72 2.65
N GLU A 208 -12.96 1.63 2.99
CA GLU A 208 -12.91 0.98 4.29
C GLU A 208 -11.51 0.43 4.55
N ALA A 209 -10.90 -0.25 3.57
CA ALA A 209 -9.52 -0.71 3.66
C ALA A 209 -8.52 0.46 3.83
N ILE A 210 -8.69 1.53 3.05
CA ILE A 210 -7.87 2.75 3.21
C ILE A 210 -8.05 3.33 4.61
N ASN A 211 -9.29 3.47 5.09
CA ASN A 211 -9.55 4.00 6.44
C ASN A 211 -8.96 3.12 7.55
N LEU A 212 -8.97 1.80 7.39
CA LEU A 212 -8.32 0.87 8.29
C LEU A 212 -6.80 1.11 8.33
N GLY A 213 -6.17 1.28 7.16
CA GLY A 213 -4.77 1.65 7.08
C GLY A 213 -4.47 3.01 7.71
N LEU A 214 -5.32 4.02 7.46
CA LEU A 214 -5.19 5.36 8.07
C LEU A 214 -5.34 5.31 9.60
N ASN A 215 -6.16 4.41 10.15
CA ASN A 215 -6.24 4.18 11.60
C ASN A 215 -4.89 3.67 12.15
N SER A 216 -4.27 2.69 11.48
CA SER A 216 -2.95 2.17 11.87
C SER A 216 -1.87 3.26 11.84
N PHE A 217 -1.99 4.21 10.90
CA PHE A 217 -1.06 5.33 10.77
C PHE A 217 -1.35 6.51 11.71
N SER A 218 -2.61 6.73 12.12
CA SER A 218 -2.93 7.78 13.09
C SER A 218 -2.30 7.52 14.45
N SER A 219 -2.12 6.24 14.82
CA SER A 219 -1.53 5.85 16.10
C SER A 219 0.00 5.82 16.11
N ASN A 220 0.69 6.26 15.04
CA ASN A 220 2.16 6.29 14.95
C ASN A 220 2.86 7.20 15.99
N TYR A 221 2.11 7.96 16.79
CA TYR A 221 2.67 8.73 17.90
C TYR A 221 2.88 7.87 19.16
N VAL A 222 2.14 6.76 19.27
CA VAL A 222 2.30 5.75 20.31
C VAL A 222 3.35 4.76 19.79
N ASP A 223 4.41 4.52 20.56
CA ASP A 223 5.49 3.59 20.22
C ASP A 223 6.12 3.86 18.84
N ARG A 224 6.55 5.11 18.65
CA ARG A 224 7.19 5.54 17.41
C ARG A 224 8.47 4.75 17.15
N ASP A 225 8.54 4.14 15.96
CA ASP A 225 9.77 3.54 15.45
C ASP A 225 10.80 4.63 15.12
N LEU A 226 11.94 4.58 15.81
CA LEU A 226 13.04 5.53 15.64
C LEU A 226 13.97 5.17 14.48
N ALA A 227 13.80 4.00 13.84
CA ALA A 227 14.61 3.56 12.71
C ALA A 227 13.99 3.91 11.35
N ARG A 228 12.77 4.45 11.32
CA ARG A 228 12.01 4.60 10.07
C ARG A 228 11.32 5.94 9.95
N THR A 229 11.31 6.45 8.72
CA THR A 229 10.62 7.70 8.37
C THR A 229 9.72 7.46 7.18
N GLY A 230 8.52 8.04 7.18
CA GLY A 230 7.62 8.01 6.04
C GLY A 230 6.68 6.81 6.05
N LEU A 231 5.48 7.08 5.55
CA LEU A 231 4.35 6.16 5.51
C LEU A 231 3.88 6.09 4.07
N SER A 232 3.63 4.89 3.57
CA SER A 232 3.10 4.68 2.24
C SER A 232 2.04 3.59 2.26
N MET A 233 1.03 3.75 1.42
CA MET A 233 -0.03 2.76 1.23
C MET A 233 -0.13 2.46 -0.27
N VAL A 234 -0.04 1.19 -0.61
CA VAL A 234 -0.20 0.69 -1.97
C VAL A 234 -1.43 -0.20 -2.00
N LEU A 235 -2.32 0.02 -2.94
CA LEU A 235 -3.53 -0.77 -3.11
C LEU A 235 -3.55 -1.41 -4.49
N VAL A 236 -3.54 -2.72 -4.53
CA VAL A 236 -3.53 -3.53 -5.75
C VAL A 236 -4.94 -4.04 -6.01
N THR A 237 -5.47 -3.79 -7.20
CA THR A 237 -6.85 -4.12 -7.56
C THR A 237 -6.97 -4.56 -9.02
N ALA A 238 -7.92 -5.46 -9.29
CA ALA A 238 -8.29 -5.89 -10.64
C ALA A 238 -9.25 -4.93 -11.35
N SER A 239 -9.56 -3.76 -10.76
CA SER A 239 -10.45 -2.76 -11.37
C SER A 239 -9.80 -1.97 -12.52
N PHE A 240 -10.62 -1.34 -13.35
CA PHE A 240 -10.25 -0.31 -14.34
C PHE A 240 -10.02 1.08 -13.73
N GLY A 241 -10.09 1.21 -12.40
CA GLY A 241 -9.97 2.48 -11.67
C GLY A 241 -11.31 3.19 -11.43
N VAL A 242 -12.44 2.50 -11.67
CA VAL A 242 -13.79 2.97 -11.36
C VAL A 242 -14.31 2.18 -10.18
N PHE A 243 -14.87 2.89 -9.19
CA PHE A 243 -15.38 2.31 -7.95
C PHE A 243 -16.68 3.01 -7.56
N ASP A 244 -17.66 2.22 -7.15
CA ASP A 244 -18.92 2.71 -6.58
C ASP A 244 -18.75 2.81 -5.07
N VAL A 245 -18.81 4.04 -4.56
CA VAL A 245 -18.50 4.35 -3.16
C VAL A 245 -19.48 5.36 -2.58
N GLN A 246 -19.79 5.19 -1.29
CA GLN A 246 -20.63 6.12 -0.56
C GLN A 246 -19.96 7.50 -0.44
N LYS A 247 -20.69 8.55 -0.83
CA LYS A 247 -20.19 9.94 -0.83
C LYS A 247 -19.76 10.43 0.56
N SER A 248 -20.48 10.01 1.61
CA SER A 248 -20.15 10.34 3.01
C SER A 248 -18.79 9.77 3.41
N LEU A 249 -18.55 8.50 3.10
CA LEU A 249 -17.29 7.81 3.39
C LEU A 249 -16.14 8.42 2.58
N LEU A 250 -16.35 8.71 1.30
CA LEU A 250 -15.34 9.35 0.44
C LEU A 250 -14.89 10.70 1.01
N ARG A 251 -15.84 11.53 1.48
CA ARG A 251 -15.53 12.81 2.11
C ARG A 251 -14.70 12.61 3.36
N MET A 252 -15.10 11.70 4.25
CA MET A 252 -14.38 11.40 5.48
C MET A 252 -12.96 10.91 5.18
N THR A 253 -12.78 9.96 4.25
CA THR A 253 -11.47 9.44 3.86
C THR A 253 -10.58 10.56 3.29
N THR A 254 -11.14 11.44 2.46
CA THR A 254 -10.40 12.56 1.87
C THR A 254 -9.89 13.52 2.93
N GLU A 255 -10.76 13.94 3.87
CA GLU A 255 -10.37 14.79 4.99
C GLU A 255 -9.26 14.14 5.82
N ARG A 256 -9.38 12.85 6.13
CA ARG A 256 -8.36 12.10 6.88
C ARG A 256 -7.02 11.98 6.15
N MET A 257 -7.05 11.70 4.84
CA MET A 257 -5.85 11.64 4.01
C MET A 257 -5.13 13.00 3.97
N LEU A 258 -5.88 14.10 3.85
CA LEU A 258 -5.33 15.46 3.89
C LEU A 258 -4.72 15.79 5.24
N HIS A 259 -5.39 15.43 6.35
CA HIS A 259 -4.89 15.66 7.70
C HIS A 259 -3.58 14.92 7.99
N LEU A 260 -3.49 13.65 7.58
CA LEU A 260 -2.27 12.85 7.75
C LEU A 260 -1.19 13.21 6.70
N GLY A 261 -1.55 13.90 5.63
CA GLY A 261 -0.67 14.19 4.50
C GLY A 261 -0.18 12.92 3.80
N MET A 262 -1.03 11.89 3.77
CA MET A 262 -0.70 10.58 3.21
C MET A 262 -1.22 10.44 1.80
N ARG A 263 -0.41 9.77 0.97
CA ARG A 263 -0.77 9.37 -0.38
C ARG A 263 -1.05 7.87 -0.40
N VAL A 264 -2.07 7.49 -1.16
CA VAL A 264 -2.37 6.10 -1.51
C VAL A 264 -2.06 5.93 -2.98
N ASP A 265 -1.25 4.93 -3.31
CA ASP A 265 -0.96 4.56 -4.69
C ASP A 265 -1.84 3.36 -5.09
N ILE A 266 -2.75 3.59 -6.04
CA ILE A 266 -3.65 2.56 -6.54
C ILE A 266 -3.04 1.96 -7.82
N VAL A 267 -2.94 0.63 -7.84
CA VAL A 267 -2.39 -0.15 -8.94
C VAL A 267 -3.51 -0.99 -9.51
N CYS A 268 -4.00 -0.56 -10.67
CA CYS A 268 -5.02 -1.24 -11.45
C CYS A 268 -4.35 -2.27 -12.39
N LEU A 269 -4.78 -3.52 -12.32
CA LEU A 269 -4.27 -4.61 -13.17
C LEU A 269 -5.01 -4.71 -14.51
N ALA A 270 -6.23 -4.18 -14.58
CA ALA A 270 -7.02 -4.20 -15.80
C ALA A 270 -6.45 -3.25 -16.86
N PRO A 271 -6.64 -3.54 -18.16
CA PRO A 271 -6.16 -2.67 -19.23
C PRO A 271 -6.83 -1.30 -19.16
N ARG A 272 -6.16 -0.27 -19.68
CA ARG A 272 -6.70 1.08 -19.67
C ARG A 272 -8.02 1.13 -20.46
N PRO A 273 -9.11 1.71 -19.91
CA PRO A 273 -10.34 1.88 -20.66
C PRO A 273 -10.12 2.79 -21.88
N LEU A 274 -10.87 2.51 -22.96
CA LEU A 274 -10.85 3.23 -24.24
C LEU A 274 -11.23 4.72 -24.10
#